data_AF-A0A7V1HZI4-F1
#
_entry.id   AF-A0A7V1HZI4-F1
#
_cell.length_a   1.000
_cell.length_b   1.000
_cell.length_c   1.000
_cell.angle_alpha   90.00
_cell.angle_beta   90.00
_cell.angle_gamma   90.00
#
_symmetry.space_group_name_H-M   'P 1'
#
loop_
_entity.id
_entity.type
_entity.pdbx_description
1 polymer ?
#
loop_
_entity_poly.entity_id
_entity_poly.type
_entity_poly.pdbx_seq_one_letter_code
_entity_poly.pdbx_strand_id
1 'polypeptide(L)'
;MHTPNSQPYDLASDSKGLIWFVEKNKGVLGYLDVKKKKNVEIEIGSGANLMGITIDNADKIWVGDVAHNLIIRYDPDTKKIRRFPISVPVSQPGQMRFDKNGVLWICNLHSQQLGVLMPEPDVYSVVDLPGWNAVPQALAIADNGDVWIVDSMTNQIGFFDQTGLAWSLFSIPTPNSQPMGIAIDSKGAIWFTQSDRKANKIARLLPSTIVKPESSSPAGEKSGGMVNKLKGKSSISDETTFYILGIVVLAVFFTGVFLFIRLRSKS
;
A
#
# COMPACT_ATOMS: atom_id res chain seq x y z
N MET A 1 -24.15 -2.20 15.34
CA MET A 1 -23.97 -1.37 16.54
C MET A 1 -22.74 -0.51 16.26
N HIS A 2 -22.89 0.82 16.25
CA HIS A 2 -21.77 1.74 16.00
C HIS A 2 -20.94 1.83 17.28
N THR A 3 -19.66 1.47 17.23
CA THR A 3 -18.75 1.66 18.35
C THR A 3 -18.26 3.12 18.37
N PRO A 4 -18.56 3.92 19.40
CA PRO A 4 -18.09 5.29 19.48
C PRO A 4 -16.56 5.35 19.41
N ASN A 5 -16.02 6.35 18.71
CA ASN A 5 -14.57 6.64 18.62
C ASN A 5 -13.67 5.54 18.03
N SER A 6 -14.20 4.53 17.33
CA SER A 6 -13.40 3.42 16.78
C SER A 6 -12.38 3.82 15.71
N GLN A 7 -12.70 4.81 14.88
CA GLN A 7 -11.90 5.22 13.70
C GLN A 7 -11.37 4.02 12.88
N PRO A 8 -12.25 3.31 12.14
CA PRO A 8 -11.80 2.33 11.15
C PRO A 8 -10.83 2.99 10.17
N TYR A 9 -9.62 2.42 10.03
CA TYR A 9 -8.55 3.04 9.23
C TYR A 9 -8.31 2.32 7.90
N ASP A 10 -8.20 0.99 7.93
CA ASP A 10 -7.93 0.16 6.75
C ASP A 10 -8.67 -1.18 6.85
N LEU A 11 -8.83 -1.87 5.72
CA LEU A 11 -9.57 -3.14 5.62
C LEU A 11 -8.98 -4.10 4.59
N ALA A 12 -9.22 -5.39 4.78
CA ALA A 12 -8.85 -6.46 3.85
C ALA A 12 -9.90 -7.59 3.88
N SER A 13 -10.00 -8.37 2.81
CA SER A 13 -10.92 -9.52 2.74
C SER A 13 -10.17 -10.84 2.66
N ASP A 14 -10.57 -11.83 3.46
CA ASP A 14 -10.00 -13.18 3.42
C ASP A 14 -10.68 -14.07 2.36
N SER A 15 -10.15 -15.28 2.14
CA SER A 15 -10.70 -16.25 1.18
C SER A 15 -12.09 -16.77 1.57
N LYS A 16 -12.47 -16.63 2.85
CA LYS A 16 -13.76 -17.03 3.41
C LYS A 16 -14.84 -15.93 3.22
N GLY A 17 -14.44 -14.76 2.72
CA GLY A 17 -15.31 -13.60 2.49
C GLY A 17 -15.60 -12.78 3.73
N LEU A 18 -14.79 -12.91 4.79
CA LEU A 18 -14.83 -12.01 5.93
C LEU A 18 -14.08 -10.73 5.58
N ILE A 19 -14.62 -9.59 6.02
CA ILE A 19 -13.97 -8.28 5.88
C ILE A 19 -13.30 -7.98 7.21
N TRP A 20 -11.98 -8.02 7.24
CA TRP A 20 -11.15 -7.64 8.36
C TRP A 20 -10.87 -6.14 8.32
N PHE A 21 -10.81 -5.50 9.49
CA PHE A 21 -10.56 -4.07 9.61
C PHE A 21 -9.84 -3.76 10.92
N VAL A 22 -9.17 -2.61 10.97
CA VAL A 22 -8.54 -2.11 12.20
C VAL A 22 -9.24 -0.87 12.73
N GLU A 23 -9.45 -0.83 14.05
CA GLU A 23 -9.96 0.33 14.77
C GLU A 23 -8.79 1.06 15.45
N LYS A 24 -8.29 2.12 14.80
CA LYS A 24 -7.01 2.76 15.14
C LYS A 24 -6.93 3.20 16.60
N ASN A 25 -7.94 3.90 17.09
CA ASN A 25 -7.93 4.50 18.43
C ASN A 25 -8.23 3.52 19.55
N LYS A 26 -8.81 2.35 19.24
CA LYS A 26 -9.02 1.30 20.23
C LYS A 26 -7.88 0.28 20.25
N GLY A 27 -7.09 0.18 19.19
CA GLY A 27 -6.08 -0.86 19.06
C GLY A 27 -6.67 -2.25 18.81
N VAL A 28 -7.85 -2.31 18.17
CA VAL A 28 -8.63 -3.55 18.01
C VAL A 28 -8.62 -4.00 16.56
N LEU A 29 -8.43 -5.31 16.37
CA LEU A 29 -8.67 -5.98 15.09
C LEU A 29 -10.12 -6.45 15.06
N GLY A 30 -10.86 -6.10 14.02
CA GLY A 30 -12.24 -6.54 13.83
C GLY A 30 -12.43 -7.35 12.56
N TYR A 31 -13.51 -8.12 12.49
CA TYR A 31 -14.01 -8.65 11.24
C TYR A 31 -15.54 -8.65 11.15
N LEU A 32 -16.03 -8.49 9.92
CA LEU A 32 -17.44 -8.52 9.54
C LEU A 32 -17.71 -9.75 8.66
N ASP A 33 -18.63 -10.62 9.12
CA ASP A 33 -19.29 -11.61 8.27
C ASP A 33 -20.54 -10.96 7.66
N VAL A 34 -20.44 -10.53 6.40
CA VAL A 34 -21.51 -9.83 5.70
C VAL A 34 -22.75 -10.70 5.54
N LYS A 35 -22.57 -12.01 5.29
CA LYS A 35 -23.68 -12.96 5.09
C LYS A 35 -24.44 -13.18 6.39
N LYS A 36 -23.72 -13.32 7.51
CA LYS A 36 -24.32 -13.53 8.83
C LYS A 36 -24.65 -12.23 9.56
N LYS A 37 -24.31 -11.06 8.99
CA LYS A 37 -24.42 -9.73 9.63
C LYS A 37 -23.79 -9.70 11.03
N LYS A 38 -22.65 -10.39 11.18
CA LYS A 38 -21.96 -10.55 12.47
C LYS A 38 -20.68 -9.71 12.47
N ASN A 39 -20.52 -8.88 13.49
CA ASN A 39 -19.29 -8.15 13.77
C ASN A 39 -18.59 -8.79 14.98
N VAL A 40 -17.27 -8.93 14.92
CA VAL A 40 -16.45 -9.44 16.02
C VAL A 40 -15.23 -8.54 16.19
N GLU A 41 -14.96 -8.17 17.43
CA GLU A 41 -13.76 -7.44 17.85
C GLU A 41 -12.79 -8.39 18.56
N ILE A 42 -11.50 -8.24 18.29
CA ILE A 42 -10.41 -9.06 18.79
C ILE A 42 -9.36 -8.11 19.39
N GLU A 43 -9.14 -8.26 20.69
CA GLU A 43 -8.05 -7.57 21.38
C GLU A 43 -6.71 -8.21 20.98
N ILE A 44 -5.82 -7.42 20.39
CA ILE A 44 -4.50 -7.90 19.96
C ILE A 44 -3.34 -7.40 20.82
N GLY A 45 -3.61 -6.45 21.73
CA GLY A 45 -2.67 -5.94 22.72
C GLY A 45 -3.18 -4.69 23.41
N SER A 46 -2.78 -4.48 24.67
CA SER A 46 -3.08 -3.25 25.40
C SER A 46 -2.32 -2.08 24.78
N GLY A 47 -3.01 -0.95 24.54
CA GLY A 47 -2.38 0.28 24.04
C GLY A 47 -1.93 0.26 22.58
N ALA A 48 -2.37 -0.73 21.79
CA ALA A 48 -2.02 -0.81 20.37
C ALA A 48 -2.64 0.36 19.57
N ASN A 49 -1.95 0.80 18.51
CA ASN A 49 -2.43 1.81 17.58
C ASN A 49 -2.29 1.28 16.16
N LEU A 50 -3.36 0.67 15.66
CA LEU A 50 -3.33 -0.12 14.44
C LEU A 50 -3.59 0.72 13.20
N MET A 51 -2.80 0.51 12.14
CA MET A 51 -2.91 1.27 10.89
C MET A 51 -3.08 0.38 9.66
N GLY A 52 -2.01 -0.11 9.05
CA GLY A 52 -2.17 -0.96 7.85
C GLY A 52 -2.67 -2.36 8.18
N ILE A 53 -3.43 -2.95 7.26
CA ILE A 53 -3.82 -4.36 7.31
C ILE A 53 -3.58 -5.03 5.95
N THR A 54 -3.11 -6.28 5.97
CA THR A 54 -3.09 -7.18 4.82
C THR A 54 -3.37 -8.60 5.25
N ILE A 55 -3.68 -9.47 4.29
CA ILE A 55 -3.94 -10.89 4.51
C ILE A 55 -3.00 -11.67 3.60
N ASP A 56 -2.38 -12.73 4.13
CA ASP A 56 -1.54 -13.62 3.33
C ASP A 56 -2.37 -14.75 2.68
N ASN A 57 -1.73 -15.52 1.80
CA ASN A 57 -2.40 -16.62 1.08
C ASN A 57 -2.89 -17.77 1.99
N ALA A 58 -2.54 -17.75 3.28
CA ALA A 58 -2.98 -18.72 4.28
C ALA A 58 -4.06 -18.13 5.22
N ASP A 59 -4.71 -17.03 4.81
CA ASP A 59 -5.70 -16.28 5.57
C ASP A 59 -5.20 -15.81 6.95
N LYS A 60 -3.90 -15.58 7.11
CA LYS A 60 -3.37 -14.95 8.33
C LYS A 60 -3.43 -13.44 8.15
N ILE A 61 -3.80 -12.76 9.23
CA ILE A 61 -4.06 -11.33 9.24
C ILE A 61 -2.83 -10.62 9.74
N TRP A 62 -2.33 -9.67 8.97
CA TRP A 62 -1.12 -8.91 9.25
C TRP A 62 -1.49 -7.46 9.46
N VAL A 63 -1.11 -6.90 10.60
CA VAL A 63 -1.42 -5.50 10.95
C VAL A 63 -0.20 -4.76 11.47
N GLY A 64 -0.09 -3.48 11.13
CA GLY A 64 0.93 -2.60 11.67
C GLY A 64 0.48 -2.00 13.00
N ASP A 65 1.30 -2.12 14.04
CA ASP A 65 1.09 -1.45 15.33
C ASP A 65 2.09 -0.31 15.48
N VAL A 66 1.58 0.91 15.36
CA VAL A 66 2.36 2.14 15.44
C VAL A 66 2.81 2.45 16.86
N ALA A 67 2.01 2.12 17.86
CA ALA A 67 2.35 2.43 19.26
C ALA A 67 3.57 1.61 19.72
N HIS A 68 3.66 0.36 19.27
CA HIS A 68 4.72 -0.57 19.66
C HIS A 68 5.80 -0.78 18.58
N ASN A 69 5.70 -0.09 17.43
CA ASN A 69 6.64 -0.16 16.32
C ASN A 69 6.92 -1.60 15.85
N LEU A 70 5.85 -2.33 15.52
CA LEU A 70 5.93 -3.74 15.12
C LEU A 70 4.85 -4.14 14.12
N ILE A 71 5.02 -5.29 13.49
CA ILE A 71 3.98 -5.98 12.72
C ILE A 71 3.41 -7.12 13.56
N ILE A 72 2.09 -7.29 13.56
CA ILE A 72 1.37 -8.37 14.24
C ILE A 72 0.80 -9.30 13.19
N ARG A 73 1.07 -10.61 13.32
CA ARG A 73 0.37 -11.67 12.59
C ARG A 73 -0.62 -12.36 13.52
N TYR A 74 -1.89 -12.35 13.17
CA TYR A 74 -2.98 -13.07 13.83
C TYR A 74 -3.42 -14.25 12.96
N ASP A 75 -3.52 -15.42 13.57
CA ASP A 75 -4.08 -16.62 12.93
C ASP A 75 -5.55 -16.82 13.35
N PRO A 76 -6.54 -16.64 12.46
CA PRO A 76 -7.94 -16.80 12.81
C PRO A 76 -8.32 -18.21 13.25
N ASP A 77 -7.61 -19.24 12.79
CA ASP A 77 -7.95 -20.64 13.07
C ASP A 77 -7.44 -21.05 14.46
N THR A 78 -6.21 -20.66 14.80
CA THR A 78 -5.58 -21.01 16.09
C THR A 78 -5.68 -19.92 17.15
N LYS A 79 -6.11 -18.71 16.77
CA LYS A 79 -6.12 -17.48 17.57
C LYS A 79 -4.74 -17.05 18.08
N LYS A 80 -3.66 -17.61 17.53
CA LYS A 80 -2.30 -17.28 17.93
C LYS A 80 -1.88 -15.94 17.35
N ILE A 81 -1.09 -15.20 18.13
CA ILE A 81 -0.47 -13.94 17.74
C ILE A 81 1.05 -14.14 17.68
N ARG A 82 1.66 -13.70 16.59
CA ARG A 82 3.11 -13.52 16.46
C ARG A 82 3.41 -12.03 16.24
N ARG A 83 4.50 -11.53 16.82
CA ARG A 83 4.93 -10.14 16.72
C ARG A 83 6.31 -10.08 16.09
N PHE A 84 6.47 -9.15 15.16
CA PHE A 84 7.68 -8.91 14.40
C PHE A 84 8.14 -7.47 14.70
N PRO A 85 9.08 -7.25 15.62
CA PRO A 85 9.59 -5.92 15.92
C PRO A 85 10.23 -5.27 14.69
N ILE A 86 9.92 -4.00 14.45
CA ILE A 86 10.61 -3.23 13.41
C ILE A 86 11.87 -2.62 14.03
N SER A 87 13.04 -2.96 13.49
CA SER A 87 14.32 -2.51 14.02
C SER A 87 14.59 -1.01 13.80
N VAL A 88 13.83 -0.36 12.91
CA VAL A 88 13.91 1.07 12.65
C VAL A 88 13.06 1.84 13.67
N PRO A 89 13.62 2.77 14.45
CA PRO A 89 12.85 3.56 15.39
C PRO A 89 11.75 4.38 14.71
N VAL A 90 10.56 4.42 15.32
CA VAL A 90 9.46 5.32 14.92
C VAL A 90 9.04 5.15 13.46
N SER A 91 8.99 3.92 12.95
CA SER A 91 8.71 3.64 11.53
C SER A 91 7.29 4.01 11.08
N GLN A 92 6.32 3.92 11.99
CA GLN A 92 4.88 4.04 11.72
C GLN A 92 4.44 3.11 10.55
N PRO A 93 4.35 1.79 10.78
CA PRO A 93 3.98 0.84 9.73
C PRO A 93 2.55 1.12 9.21
N GLY A 94 2.48 1.69 8.01
CA GLY A 94 1.26 2.00 7.29
C GLY A 94 0.83 0.84 6.39
N GLN A 95 0.39 1.16 5.19
CA GLN A 95 -0.07 0.15 4.23
C GLN A 95 1.03 -0.89 3.95
N MET A 96 0.61 -2.14 3.77
CA MET A 96 1.52 -3.25 3.50
C MET A 96 0.90 -4.24 2.50
N ARG A 97 1.76 -4.96 1.76
CA ARG A 97 1.37 -6.01 0.82
C ARG A 97 2.42 -7.12 0.76
N PHE A 98 1.94 -8.35 0.58
CA PHE A 98 2.80 -9.46 0.23
C PHE A 98 3.13 -9.46 -1.26
N ASP A 99 4.38 -9.76 -1.60
CA ASP A 99 4.71 -10.23 -2.94
C ASP A 99 4.43 -11.73 -3.09
N LYS A 100 4.58 -12.24 -4.32
CA LYS A 100 4.35 -13.66 -4.64
C LYS A 100 5.30 -14.63 -3.93
N ASN A 101 6.43 -14.14 -3.42
CA ASN A 101 7.43 -14.94 -2.72
C ASN A 101 7.16 -14.97 -1.20
N GLY A 102 6.10 -14.29 -0.73
CA GLY A 102 5.76 -14.22 0.69
C GLY A 102 6.56 -13.17 1.47
N VAL A 103 7.21 -12.24 0.78
CA VAL A 103 7.87 -11.09 1.43
C VAL A 103 6.83 -9.99 1.63
N LEU A 104 6.77 -9.46 2.84
CA LEU A 104 5.88 -8.37 3.21
C LEU A 104 6.59 -7.03 3.02
N TRP A 105 6.08 -6.23 2.10
CA TRP A 105 6.51 -4.85 1.86
C TRP A 105 5.62 -3.90 2.65
N ILE A 106 6.22 -2.91 3.32
CA ILE A 106 5.56 -2.04 4.29
C ILE A 106 5.92 -0.58 3.98
N CYS A 107 4.91 0.28 3.86
CA CYS A 107 5.09 1.73 3.85
C CYS A 107 5.41 2.23 5.27
N ASN A 108 6.68 2.53 5.57
CA ASN A 108 7.04 3.17 6.84
C ASN A 108 6.86 4.69 6.70
N LEU A 109 5.76 5.20 7.25
CA LEU A 109 5.28 6.55 6.97
C LEU A 109 6.19 7.66 7.52
N HIS A 110 7.06 7.34 8.49
CA HIS A 110 7.87 8.35 9.17
C HIS A 110 9.38 8.13 9.06
N SER A 111 9.83 6.99 8.53
CA SER A 111 11.26 6.68 8.38
C SER A 111 11.80 6.80 6.96
N GLN A 112 11.01 7.36 6.02
CA GLN A 112 11.40 7.54 4.61
C GLN A 112 11.81 6.24 3.90
N GLN A 113 11.21 5.12 4.29
CA GLN A 113 11.64 3.79 3.85
C GLN A 113 10.46 2.90 3.50
N LEU A 114 10.73 1.90 2.68
CA LEU A 114 9.93 0.68 2.67
C LEU A 114 10.55 -0.32 3.66
N GLY A 115 9.73 -0.87 4.55
CA GLY A 115 10.07 -2.06 5.30
C GLY A 115 9.93 -3.30 4.44
N VAL A 116 10.87 -4.24 4.56
CA VAL A 116 10.87 -5.52 3.86
C VAL A 116 11.02 -6.62 4.90
N LEU A 117 9.93 -7.31 5.19
CA LEU A 117 9.87 -8.38 6.17
C LEU A 117 9.73 -9.73 5.47
N MET A 118 10.65 -10.65 5.75
CA MET A 118 10.51 -12.07 5.45
C MET A 118 9.99 -12.78 6.71
N PRO A 119 8.71 -13.17 6.78
CA PRO A 119 8.09 -13.79 7.96
C PRO A 119 8.84 -14.99 8.51
N GLU A 120 9.38 -15.79 7.59
CA GLU A 120 10.20 -16.96 7.87
C GLU A 120 11.44 -16.79 6.98
N PRO A 121 12.65 -16.61 7.53
CA PRO A 121 13.07 -16.90 8.90
C PRO A 121 13.01 -15.71 9.89
N ASP A 122 12.11 -14.74 9.73
CA ASP A 122 12.01 -13.52 10.57
C ASP A 122 13.17 -12.54 10.34
N VAL A 123 13.27 -12.06 9.10
CA VAL A 123 14.29 -11.09 8.71
C VAL A 123 13.61 -9.81 8.27
N TYR A 124 13.95 -8.73 8.97
CA TYR A 124 13.52 -7.39 8.63
C TYR A 124 14.67 -6.60 8.02
N SER A 125 14.41 -5.94 6.90
CA SER A 125 15.32 -5.02 6.22
C SER A 125 14.55 -3.81 5.71
N VAL A 126 15.26 -2.85 5.12
CA VAL A 126 14.64 -1.63 4.58
C VAL A 126 15.21 -1.27 3.22
N VAL A 127 14.40 -0.57 2.44
CA VAL A 127 14.79 0.12 1.21
C VAL A 127 14.54 1.60 1.39
N ASP A 128 15.58 2.42 1.30
CA ASP A 128 15.46 3.88 1.38
C ASP A 128 14.75 4.43 0.14
N LEU A 129 13.83 5.37 0.36
CA LEU A 129 13.25 6.14 -0.73
C LEU A 129 14.19 7.30 -1.10
N PRO A 130 14.38 7.58 -2.40
CA PRO A 130 15.12 8.75 -2.85
C PRO A 130 14.37 10.05 -2.52
N GLY A 131 15.11 11.14 -2.38
CA GLY A 131 14.56 12.47 -2.11
C GLY A 131 14.65 12.87 -0.64
N TRP A 132 14.00 13.98 -0.29
CA TRP A 132 13.99 14.52 1.08
C TRP A 132 12.57 14.47 1.61
N ASN A 133 12.38 13.97 2.83
CA ASN A 133 11.09 13.89 3.53
C ASN A 133 10.01 13.09 2.78
N ALA A 134 10.40 12.05 2.03
CA ALA A 134 9.45 11.16 1.38
C ALA A 134 8.53 10.45 2.40
N VAL A 135 7.24 10.37 2.09
CA VAL A 135 6.23 9.68 2.90
C VAL A 135 5.47 8.72 1.99
N PRO A 136 5.92 7.45 1.88
CA PRO A 136 5.26 6.46 1.07
C PRO A 136 3.90 6.13 1.68
N GLN A 137 2.79 6.52 1.06
CA GLN A 137 1.45 6.30 1.64
C GLN A 137 0.91 4.90 1.35
N ALA A 138 1.15 4.43 0.13
CA ALA A 138 0.60 3.19 -0.37
C ALA A 138 1.55 2.57 -1.39
N LEU A 139 1.46 1.24 -1.51
CA LEU A 139 2.24 0.44 -2.43
C LEU A 139 1.39 -0.62 -3.13
N ALA A 140 1.77 -0.92 -4.36
CA ALA A 140 1.27 -2.05 -5.13
C ALA A 140 2.44 -2.85 -5.69
N ILE A 141 2.29 -4.16 -5.76
CA ILE A 141 3.33 -5.08 -6.22
C ILE A 141 2.78 -5.79 -7.46
N ALA A 142 3.51 -5.73 -8.56
CA ALA A 142 3.16 -6.44 -9.78
C ALA A 142 3.57 -7.92 -9.70
N ASP A 143 3.01 -8.76 -10.57
CA ASP A 143 3.28 -10.21 -10.59
C ASP A 143 4.75 -10.57 -10.85
N ASN A 144 5.50 -9.67 -11.49
CA ASN A 144 6.94 -9.81 -11.70
C ASN A 144 7.78 -9.41 -10.47
N GLY A 145 7.16 -8.86 -9.43
CA GLY A 145 7.81 -8.36 -8.20
C GLY A 145 8.06 -6.86 -8.20
N ASP A 146 7.78 -6.14 -9.29
CA ASP A 146 7.99 -4.71 -9.37
C ASP A 146 7.14 -3.96 -8.32
N VAL A 147 7.78 -3.10 -7.52
CA VAL A 147 7.10 -2.37 -6.43
C VAL A 147 6.84 -0.93 -6.88
N TRP A 148 5.57 -0.56 -6.82
CA TRP A 148 5.08 0.77 -7.15
C TRP A 148 4.57 1.44 -5.88
N ILE A 149 4.93 2.71 -5.67
CA ILE A 149 4.53 3.49 -4.49
C ILE A 149 3.98 4.84 -4.90
N VAL A 150 3.11 5.39 -4.05
CA VAL A 150 2.78 6.81 -4.06
C VAL A 150 3.40 7.50 -2.86
N ASP A 151 4.07 8.62 -3.11
CA ASP A 151 4.64 9.47 -2.08
C ASP A 151 3.84 10.78 -1.99
N SER A 152 3.19 10.95 -0.84
CA SER A 152 2.33 12.11 -0.59
C SER A 152 3.08 13.43 -0.42
N MET A 153 4.30 13.38 0.12
CA MET A 153 5.06 14.58 0.45
C MET A 153 5.86 15.09 -0.74
N THR A 154 6.45 14.20 -1.53
CA THR A 154 7.19 14.60 -2.74
C THR A 154 6.33 14.71 -3.98
N ASN A 155 5.03 14.37 -3.89
CA ASN A 155 4.03 14.42 -4.96
C ASN A 155 4.45 13.58 -6.19
N GLN A 156 4.87 12.35 -5.93
CA GLN A 156 5.48 11.46 -6.90
C GLN A 156 4.91 10.05 -6.85
N ILE A 157 5.04 9.34 -7.97
CA ILE A 157 4.94 7.89 -8.03
C ILE A 157 6.37 7.36 -8.10
N GLY A 158 6.70 6.39 -7.26
CA GLY A 158 7.98 5.70 -7.28
C GLY A 158 7.83 4.29 -7.85
N PHE A 159 8.81 3.87 -8.64
CA PHE A 159 8.98 2.50 -9.09
C PHE A 159 10.32 1.99 -8.59
N PHE A 160 10.31 0.88 -7.87
CA PHE A 160 11.51 0.18 -7.41
C PHE A 160 11.67 -1.12 -8.19
N ASP A 161 12.74 -1.19 -8.97
CA ASP A 161 13.20 -2.42 -9.62
C ASP A 161 14.00 -3.25 -8.60
N GLN A 162 13.42 -4.37 -8.15
CA GLN A 162 14.08 -5.25 -7.19
C GLN A 162 15.32 -5.95 -7.78
N THR A 163 15.41 -6.12 -9.10
CA THR A 163 16.54 -6.79 -9.76
C THR A 163 17.74 -5.86 -9.84
N GLY A 164 17.50 -4.63 -10.28
CA GLY A 164 18.52 -3.58 -10.38
C GLY A 164 18.80 -2.84 -9.08
N LEU A 165 17.96 -3.03 -8.05
CA LEU A 165 17.95 -2.28 -6.79
C LEU A 165 17.94 -0.77 -7.02
N ALA A 166 17.10 -0.32 -7.95
CA ALA A 166 17.10 1.05 -8.45
C ALA A 166 15.71 1.67 -8.48
N TRP A 167 15.67 2.99 -8.24
CA TRP A 167 14.44 3.77 -8.26
C TRP A 167 14.26 4.53 -9.57
N SER A 168 13.02 4.58 -10.06
CA SER A 168 12.53 5.54 -11.04
C SER A 168 11.40 6.35 -10.42
N LEU A 169 11.43 7.68 -10.60
CA LEU A 169 10.45 8.59 -9.99
C LEU A 169 9.69 9.36 -11.06
N PHE A 170 8.38 9.49 -10.85
CA PHE A 170 7.44 10.11 -11.77
C PHE A 170 6.71 11.25 -11.05
N SER A 171 6.98 12.49 -11.43
CA SER A 171 6.29 13.65 -10.85
C SER A 171 4.83 13.68 -11.28
N ILE A 172 3.93 13.82 -10.31
CA ILE A 172 2.50 14.02 -10.58
C ILE A 172 2.31 15.48 -11.04
N PRO A 173 1.77 15.74 -12.25
CA PRO A 173 1.66 17.10 -12.78
C PRO A 173 0.74 18.00 -11.95
N THR A 174 -0.29 17.43 -11.31
CA THR A 174 -1.14 18.15 -10.37
C THR A 174 -0.33 18.53 -9.13
N PRO A 175 -0.16 19.83 -8.83
CA PRO A 175 0.59 20.26 -7.65
C PRO A 175 -0.13 19.86 -6.35
N ASN A 176 0.65 19.45 -5.33
CA ASN A 176 0.15 19.12 -3.99
C ASN A 176 -1.04 18.16 -3.98
N SER A 177 -0.99 17.13 -4.84
CA SER A 177 -2.13 16.25 -5.09
C SER A 177 -2.43 15.27 -3.95
N GLN A 178 -1.50 15.13 -3.00
CA GLN A 178 -1.55 14.20 -1.86
C GLN A 178 -2.01 12.80 -2.28
N PRO A 179 -1.22 12.07 -3.08
CA PRO A 179 -1.60 10.73 -3.48
C PRO A 179 -1.62 9.78 -2.28
N MET A 180 -2.67 8.95 -2.18
CA MET A 180 -2.88 8.08 -1.01
C MET A 180 -3.17 6.61 -1.35
N GLY A 181 -3.68 6.32 -2.54
CA GLY A 181 -3.99 4.96 -2.99
C GLY A 181 -3.31 4.66 -4.31
N ILE A 182 -2.94 3.40 -4.50
CA ILE A 182 -2.33 2.89 -5.73
C ILE A 182 -2.81 1.46 -6.03
N ALA A 183 -3.00 1.14 -7.30
CA ALA A 183 -3.36 -0.19 -7.79
C ALA A 183 -2.75 -0.43 -9.18
N ILE A 184 -2.56 -1.70 -9.53
CA ILE A 184 -2.06 -2.12 -10.84
C ILE A 184 -3.18 -2.92 -11.52
N ASP A 185 -3.54 -2.56 -12.75
CA ASP A 185 -4.52 -3.34 -13.52
C ASP A 185 -3.88 -4.50 -14.29
N SER A 186 -4.71 -5.37 -14.88
CA SER A 186 -4.26 -6.54 -15.63
C SER A 186 -3.46 -6.23 -16.90
N LYS A 187 -3.41 -4.97 -17.33
CA LYS A 187 -2.57 -4.50 -18.45
C LYS A 187 -1.29 -3.82 -17.96
N GLY A 188 -1.06 -3.82 -16.65
CA GLY A 188 0.09 -3.19 -16.01
C GLY A 188 -0.05 -1.67 -15.87
N ALA A 189 -1.22 -1.08 -16.08
CA ALA A 189 -1.39 0.35 -15.85
C ALA A 189 -1.50 0.64 -14.35
N ILE A 190 -0.86 1.73 -13.93
CA ILE A 190 -0.79 2.14 -12.53
C ILE A 190 -1.89 3.17 -12.28
N TRP A 191 -2.88 2.81 -11.49
CA TRP A 191 -3.97 3.68 -11.08
C TRP A 191 -3.67 4.25 -9.69
N PHE A 192 -3.93 5.54 -9.48
CA PHE A 192 -3.68 6.18 -8.20
C PHE A 192 -4.70 7.28 -7.90
N THR A 193 -4.92 7.54 -6.62
CA THR A 193 -5.78 8.62 -6.16
C THR A 193 -4.97 9.89 -5.90
N GLN A 194 -5.58 11.05 -6.09
CA GLN A 194 -5.07 12.37 -5.73
C GLN A 194 -6.04 12.96 -4.70
N SER A 195 -5.76 12.75 -3.41
CA SER A 195 -6.71 12.93 -2.32
C SER A 195 -6.79 14.36 -1.76
N ASP A 196 -5.92 15.28 -2.20
CA ASP A 196 -6.08 16.68 -1.83
C ASP A 196 -7.45 17.20 -2.29
N ARG A 197 -8.12 17.99 -1.44
CA ARG A 197 -9.49 18.47 -1.72
C ARG A 197 -9.61 19.26 -3.02
N LYS A 198 -8.55 19.95 -3.44
CA LYS A 198 -8.52 20.71 -4.70
C LYS A 198 -8.22 19.83 -5.90
N ALA A 199 -7.45 18.76 -5.72
CA ALA A 199 -7.20 17.78 -6.76
C ALA A 199 -8.45 16.90 -6.96
N ASN A 200 -8.77 16.06 -5.97
CA ASN A 200 -9.91 15.15 -5.95
C ASN A 200 -10.07 14.34 -7.26
N LYS A 201 -9.00 13.64 -7.66
CA LYS A 201 -8.93 12.87 -8.92
C LYS A 201 -8.53 11.42 -8.69
N ILE A 202 -8.86 10.60 -9.67
CA ILE A 202 -8.17 9.33 -9.95
C ILE A 202 -7.38 9.55 -11.24
N ALA A 203 -6.15 9.09 -11.30
CA ALA A 203 -5.30 9.21 -12.47
C ALA A 203 -4.60 7.89 -12.78
N ARG A 204 -4.04 7.80 -14.00
CA ARG A 204 -3.36 6.60 -14.47
C ARG A 204 -2.01 6.93 -15.09
N LEU A 205 -1.02 6.10 -14.79
CA LEU A 205 0.30 6.09 -15.43
C LEU A 205 0.46 4.80 -16.25
N LEU A 206 0.97 4.94 -17.48
CA LEU A 206 1.27 3.80 -18.37
C LEU A 206 2.78 3.52 -18.37
N PRO A 207 3.24 2.38 -17.81
CA PRO A 207 4.66 2.06 -17.69
C PRO A 207 5.38 1.84 -19.01
N SER A 208 4.69 1.56 -20.12
CA SER A 208 5.30 1.38 -21.44
C SER A 208 5.99 2.65 -21.98
N THR A 209 5.84 3.79 -21.31
CA THR A 209 6.60 5.03 -21.56
C THR A 209 7.93 5.08 -20.81
N ILE A 210 8.24 4.08 -19.98
CA ILE A 210 9.48 3.98 -19.21
C ILE A 210 10.54 3.32 -20.09
N VAL A 211 11.46 4.12 -20.61
CA VAL A 211 12.68 3.61 -21.21
C VAL A 211 13.53 3.03 -20.07
N LYS A 212 13.55 1.69 -19.93
CA LYS A 212 14.54 1.03 -19.06
C LYS A 212 15.94 1.38 -19.59
N PRO A 213 16.90 1.80 -18.76
CA PRO A 213 18.28 1.92 -19.20
C PRO A 213 18.74 0.56 -19.74
N GLU A 214 19.32 0.52 -20.94
CA GLU A 214 19.95 -0.70 -21.46
C GLU A 214 20.98 -1.19 -20.44
N SER A 215 20.94 -2.49 -20.15
CA SER A 215 21.93 -3.14 -19.27
C SER A 215 23.32 -2.98 -19.89
N SER A 216 24.12 -2.04 -19.38
CA SER A 216 25.52 -1.95 -19.76
C SER A 216 26.27 -3.15 -19.18
N SER A 217 26.74 -4.06 -20.03
CA SER A 217 27.77 -5.04 -19.65
C SER A 217 29.02 -4.33 -19.11
N PRO A 218 29.77 -4.92 -18.16
CA PRO A 218 30.87 -4.24 -17.52
C PRO A 218 32.10 -4.27 -18.45
N ALA A 219 32.54 -3.10 -18.92
CA ALA A 219 33.86 -2.93 -19.50
C ALA A 219 34.51 -1.66 -18.95
N GLY A 220 35.51 -1.84 -18.08
CA GLY A 220 36.57 -0.88 -17.79
C GLY A 220 36.23 0.25 -16.80
N GLU A 221 36.88 0.22 -15.63
CA GLU A 221 36.90 1.31 -14.66
C GLU A 221 37.36 2.65 -15.26
N LYS A 222 36.77 3.75 -14.79
CA LYS A 222 37.50 4.88 -14.19
C LYS A 222 36.58 5.73 -13.31
N SER A 223 37.11 6.08 -12.14
CA SER A 223 36.48 6.84 -11.06
C SER A 223 35.93 8.21 -11.48
N GLY A 224 34.77 8.59 -10.95
CA GLY A 224 34.32 9.98 -10.92
C GLY A 224 32.80 10.14 -10.85
N GLY A 225 32.28 10.44 -9.65
CA GLY A 225 30.98 11.07 -9.37
C GLY A 225 29.76 10.63 -10.20
N MET A 226 28.96 9.69 -9.67
CA MET A 226 27.64 9.43 -10.24
C MET A 226 26.62 10.45 -9.74
N VAL A 227 26.40 11.49 -10.54
CA VAL A 227 25.13 12.23 -10.57
C VAL A 227 24.42 11.84 -11.86
N ASN A 228 23.74 10.69 -11.88
CA ASN A 228 22.93 10.32 -13.04
C ASN A 228 21.60 11.08 -13.00
N LYS A 229 21.61 12.24 -13.66
CA LYS A 229 20.44 13.05 -13.97
C LYS A 229 19.67 12.36 -15.10
N LEU A 230 18.71 11.49 -14.76
CA LEU A 230 17.77 10.95 -15.73
C LEU A 230 16.71 12.01 -16.06
N LYS A 231 16.77 12.56 -17.28
CA LYS A 231 15.69 13.34 -17.89
C LYS A 231 15.03 12.49 -18.98
N GLY A 232 14.01 11.74 -18.61
CA GLY A 232 13.04 11.15 -19.54
C GLY A 232 11.66 11.70 -19.20
N LYS A 233 10.94 12.28 -20.18
CA LYS A 233 9.55 12.74 -19.98
C LYS A 233 8.62 11.52 -19.98
N SER A 234 8.39 10.95 -18.82
CA SER A 234 7.25 10.07 -18.56
C SER A 234 5.97 10.90 -18.44
N SER A 235 4.95 10.65 -19.24
CA SER A 235 3.69 11.39 -19.19
C SER A 235 2.65 10.66 -18.36
N ILE A 236 2.22 11.28 -17.26
CA ILE A 236 1.00 10.91 -16.54
C ILE A 236 -0.18 11.56 -17.26
N SER A 237 -1.20 10.76 -17.61
CA SER A 237 -2.42 11.27 -18.24
C SER A 237 -3.55 11.35 -17.21
N ASP A 238 -4.20 12.51 -17.12
CA ASP A 238 -5.45 12.68 -16.38
C ASP A 238 -6.59 12.03 -17.18
N GLU A 239 -7.03 10.84 -16.79
CA GLU A 239 -8.27 10.24 -17.30
C GLU A 239 -9.41 10.41 -16.27
N THR A 240 -10.41 11.21 -16.66
CA THR A 240 -11.77 11.30 -16.10
C THR A 240 -11.94 11.64 -14.61
N THR A 241 -12.42 12.87 -14.34
CA THR A 241 -12.94 13.29 -13.02
C THR A 241 -14.29 12.63 -12.75
N PHE A 242 -14.37 11.71 -11.79
CA PHE A 242 -15.64 11.30 -11.18
C PHE A 242 -15.88 12.16 -9.94
N TYR A 243 -17.00 12.90 -9.91
CA TYR A 243 -17.45 13.57 -8.70
C TYR A 243 -17.91 12.52 -7.69
N ILE A 244 -17.14 12.30 -6.62
CA ILE A 244 -17.59 11.48 -5.49
C ILE A 244 -18.66 12.27 -4.74
N LEU A 245 -19.92 12.00 -5.04
CA LEU A 245 -21.04 12.43 -4.21
C LEU A 245 -21.14 11.47 -3.02
N GLY A 246 -20.41 11.81 -1.95
CA GLY A 246 -20.49 11.10 -0.66
C GLY A 246 -19.76 9.75 -0.64
N ILE A 247 -18.91 9.59 0.36
CA ILE A 247 -18.27 8.37 0.86
C ILE A 247 -18.86 7.07 0.27
N VAL A 248 -18.23 6.56 -0.78
CA VAL A 248 -18.27 5.14 -1.14
C VAL A 248 -16.82 4.71 -1.35
N VAL A 249 -16.31 3.92 -0.41
CA VAL A 249 -15.05 3.21 -0.56
C VAL A 249 -15.21 2.26 -1.74
N LEU A 250 -14.62 2.61 -2.87
CA LEU A 250 -14.53 1.71 -4.01
C LEU A 250 -13.41 0.71 -3.72
N ALA A 251 -13.76 -0.37 -3.03
CA ALA A 251 -12.90 -1.55 -3.00
C ALA A 251 -12.93 -2.16 -4.41
N VAL A 252 -11.86 -1.97 -5.17
CA VAL A 252 -11.65 -2.68 -6.44
C VAL A 252 -11.28 -4.12 -6.09
N PHE A 253 -12.30 -4.98 -5.98
CA PHE A 253 -12.12 -6.42 -5.82
C PHE A 253 -11.77 -7.05 -7.17
N PHE A 254 -10.54 -7.53 -7.33
CA PHE A 254 -10.21 -8.50 -8.37
C PHE A 254 -10.27 -9.92 -7.79
N THR A 255 -11.49 -10.38 -7.54
CA THR A 255 -11.85 -11.81 -7.63
C THR A 255 -13.24 -11.89 -8.24
N GLY A 256 -13.40 -12.73 -9.26
CA GLY A 256 -14.53 -12.72 -10.20
C GLY A 256 -15.91 -13.02 -9.57
N VAL A 257 -16.55 -11.99 -9.01
CA VAL A 257 -17.99 -11.99 -8.70
C VAL A 257 -18.59 -10.68 -9.21
N PHE A 258 -19.32 -10.76 -10.31
CA PHE A 258 -20.09 -9.65 -10.85
C PHE A 258 -21.26 -9.32 -9.92
N LEU A 259 -21.31 -8.10 -9.36
CA LEU A 259 -22.51 -7.53 -8.76
C LEU A 259 -23.01 -6.38 -9.63
N PHE A 260 -24.04 -6.62 -10.43
CA PHE A 260 -24.78 -5.57 -11.14
C PHE A 260 -25.69 -4.83 -10.15
N ILE A 261 -25.43 -3.54 -9.91
CA ILE A 261 -26.41 -2.65 -9.27
C ILE A 261 -27.10 -1.84 -10.37
N ARG A 262 -28.37 -2.14 -10.62
CA ARG A 262 -29.26 -1.43 -11.54
C ARG A 262 -29.77 -0.17 -10.83
N LEU A 263 -29.33 1.01 -11.28
CA LEU A 263 -29.91 2.28 -10.83
C LEU A 263 -31.27 2.48 -11.49
N ARG A 264 -32.34 2.56 -10.68
CA ARG A 264 -33.64 3.11 -11.11
C ARG A 264 -33.53 4.63 -11.11
N SER A 265 -33.79 5.27 -12.26
CA SER A 265 -34.02 6.72 -12.27
C SER A 265 -35.38 6.99 -11.63
N LYS A 266 -35.47 8.00 -10.77
CA LYS A 266 -36.74 8.59 -10.38
C LYS A 266 -37.16 9.55 -11.50
N SER A 267 -38.38 9.38 -11.98
CA SER A 267 -39.13 10.34 -12.80
C SER A 267 -39.38 11.64 -12.04
#